data_AF-A0A7Y0X6L8-F1
#
_entry.id   AF-A0A7Y0X6L8-F1
#
_cell.length_a   1.000
_cell.length_b   1.000
_cell.length_c   1.000
_cell.angle_alpha   90.00
_cell.angle_beta   90.00
_cell.angle_gamma   90.00
#
_symmetry.space_group_name_H-M   'P 1'
#
loop_
_entity.id
_entity.type
_entity.pdbx_description
1 polymer ?
#
loop_
_entity_poly.entity_id
_entity_poly.type
_entity_poly.pdbx_seq_one_letter_code
_entity_poly.pdbx_strand_id
1 'polypeptide(L)' 'ENEVIPVLQNYFHACALKMSCVDLAKTFSYLANKGTSVQTGKPVVSPTQTKQLNALLATCGLYDGAGEFAYRVGMP' A
#
# COMPACT_ATOMS: atom_id res chain seq x y z
N GLU A 1 -5.86 -3.97 -24.79
CA GLU A 1 -5.52 -2.60 -24.35
C GLU A 1 -6.76 -1.96 -23.76
N ASN A 2 -6.62 -1.12 -22.73
CA ASN A 2 -7.74 -0.41 -22.11
C ASN A 2 -7.84 1.01 -22.70
N GLU A 3 -9.05 1.55 -22.78
CA GLU A 3 -9.25 2.94 -23.20
C GLU A 3 -8.67 3.92 -22.18
N VAL A 4 -8.02 4.98 -22.67
CA VAL A 4 -7.27 5.94 -21.84
C VAL A 4 -8.17 6.65 -20.83
N ILE A 5 -9.34 7.15 -21.26
CA ILE A 5 -10.21 7.96 -20.42
C ILE A 5 -10.77 7.17 -19.22
N PRO A 6 -11.31 5.95 -19.40
CA PRO A 6 -11.73 5.11 -18.26
C PRO A 6 -10.59 4.80 -17.28
N VAL A 7 -9.37 4.54 -17.78
CA VAL A 7 -8.20 4.26 -16.92
C VAL A 7 -7.85 5.47 -16.06
N LEU A 8 -7.81 6.66 -16.65
CA LEU A 8 -7.55 7.91 -15.93
C LEU A 8 -8.63 8.20 -14.89
N GLN A 9 -9.91 8.01 -15.23
CA GLN A 9 -11.02 8.17 -14.29
C GLN A 9 -10.87 7.26 -13.07
N ASN A 10 -10.51 5.99 -13.28
CA ASN A 10 -10.29 5.06 -12.18
C ASN A 10 -9.08 5.45 -11.30
N TYR A 11 -7.97 5.87 -11.94
CA TYR A 11 -6.79 6.35 -11.22
C TYR A 11 -7.12 7.57 -10.35
N PHE A 12 -7.80 8.57 -10.90
CA PHE A 12 -8.19 9.76 -10.15
C PHE A 12 -9.17 9.44 -9.02
N HIS A 13 -10.10 8.51 -9.24
CA HIS A 13 -11.02 8.08 -8.20
C HIS A 13 -10.27 7.43 -7.02
N ALA A 14 -9.32 6.53 -7.30
CA ALA A 14 -8.50 5.90 -6.28
C ALA A 14 -7.65 6.92 -5.49
N CYS A 15 -7.10 7.94 -6.16
CA CYS A 15 -6.32 9.00 -5.52
C CYS A 15 -7.16 10.02 -4.73
N ALA A 16 -8.47 10.11 -5.00
CA ALA A 16 -9.36 11.07 -4.35
C ALA A 16 -10.04 10.52 -3.08
N LEU A 17 -9.76 9.26 -2.70
CA LEU A 17 -10.30 8.67 -1.47
C LEU A 17 -9.80 9.45 -0.23
N LYS A 18 -10.74 9.88 0.61
CA LYS A 18 -10.44 10.59 1.85
C LYS A 18 -10.43 9.63 3.04
N MET A 19 -9.39 9.73 3.87
CA MET A 19 -9.21 8.90 5.06
C MET A 19 -8.58 9.72 6.19
N SER A 20 -8.89 9.41 7.45
CA SER A 20 -8.12 9.88 8.60
C SER A 20 -6.85 9.02 8.77
N CYS A 21 -5.89 9.48 9.60
CA CYS A 21 -4.71 8.67 9.95
C CYS A 21 -5.10 7.32 10.58
N VAL A 22 -6.18 7.31 11.37
CA VAL A 22 -6.71 6.09 12.00
C VAL A 22 -7.26 5.15 10.92
N ASP A 23 -8.02 5.66 9.96
CA ASP A 23 -8.57 4.84 8.88
C ASP A 23 -7.45 4.26 8.00
N LEU A 24 -6.40 5.05 7.73
CA LEU A 24 -5.25 4.61 6.93
C LEU A 24 -4.52 3.45 7.62
N ALA A 25 -4.12 3.63 8.89
CA ALA A 25 -3.43 2.61 9.66
C ALA A 25 -4.27 1.33 9.78
N LYS A 26 -5.59 1.49 9.96
CA LYS A 26 -6.51 0.37 10.05
C LYS A 26 -6.65 -0.39 8.73
N THR A 27 -6.85 0.32 7.63
CA THR A 27 -7.08 -0.24 6.29
C THR A 27 -5.86 -1.02 5.81
N PHE A 28 -4.67 -0.47 5.99
CA PHE A 28 -3.43 -1.09 5.51
C PHE A 28 -2.74 -2.01 6.54
N SER A 29 -3.38 -2.27 7.70
CA SER A 29 -2.84 -3.15 8.74
C SER A 29 -2.47 -4.56 8.27
N TYR A 30 -3.10 -5.04 7.19
CA TYR A 30 -2.80 -6.34 6.61
C TYR A 30 -1.36 -6.45 6.06
N LEU A 31 -0.73 -5.33 5.67
CA LEU A 31 0.65 -5.29 5.20
C LEU A 31 1.65 -5.67 6.31
N ALA A 32 1.31 -5.36 7.56
CA ALA A 32 2.09 -5.73 8.74
C ALA A 32 1.77 -7.14 9.26
N ASN A 33 0.68 -7.77 8.77
CA ASN A 33 0.16 -9.01 9.31
C ASN A 33 -0.04 -10.10 8.23
N LYS A 34 1.00 -10.31 7.40
CA LYS A 34 1.07 -11.37 6.39
C LYS A 34 -0.15 -11.44 5.45
N GLY A 35 -0.79 -10.30 5.20
CA GLY A 35 -1.92 -10.19 4.29
C GLY A 35 -3.29 -10.28 4.94
N THR A 36 -3.36 -10.39 6.27
CA THR A 36 -4.62 -10.49 7.03
C THR A 36 -4.90 -9.21 7.80
N SER A 37 -6.08 -8.63 7.62
CA SER A 37 -6.50 -7.44 8.39
C SER A 37 -6.48 -7.71 9.89
N VAL A 38 -5.79 -6.85 10.65
CA VAL A 38 -5.66 -7.02 12.11
C VAL A 38 -7.00 -6.82 12.84
N GLN A 39 -7.88 -5.94 12.33
CA GLN A 39 -9.19 -5.70 12.96
C GLN A 39 -10.20 -6.82 12.69
N THR A 40 -10.22 -7.33 11.47
CA THR A 40 -11.32 -8.20 11.01
C THR A 40 -10.92 -9.67 10.97
N GLY A 41 -9.63 -9.97 11.01
CA GLY A 41 -9.10 -11.32 10.80
C GLY A 41 -9.28 -11.85 9.37
N LYS A 42 -9.80 -11.03 8.44
CA LYS A 42 -10.04 -11.45 7.06
C LYS A 42 -8.76 -11.35 6.23
N PRO A 43 -8.45 -12.37 5.41
CA PRO A 43 -7.35 -12.27 4.45
C PRO A 43 -7.72 -11.27 3.35
N VAL A 44 -6.79 -10.36 3.04
CA VAL A 44 -6.89 -9.35 1.97
C VAL A 44 -6.02 -9.78 0.80
N VAL A 45 -4.79 -10.22 1.09
CA VAL A 45 -3.84 -10.75 0.11
C VAL A 45 -3.10 -11.95 0.72
N SER A 46 -2.39 -12.72 -0.10
CA SER A 46 -1.54 -13.82 0.40
C SER A 46 -0.29 -13.29 1.13
N PRO A 47 0.36 -14.12 1.97
CA PRO A 47 1.65 -13.77 2.57
C PRO A 47 2.74 -13.45 1.54
N THR A 48 2.75 -14.17 0.41
CA THR A 48 3.70 -13.92 -0.69
C THR A 48 3.47 -12.56 -1.34
N GLN A 49 2.20 -12.22 -1.63
CA GLN A 49 1.86 -10.89 -2.17
C GLN A 49 2.18 -9.78 -1.15
N THR A 50 1.97 -10.02 0.14
CA THR A 50 2.34 -9.06 1.19
C THR A 50 3.84 -8.76 1.16
N LYS A 51 4.67 -9.80 1.05
CA LYS A 51 6.13 -9.64 0.92
C LYS A 51 6.50 -8.84 -0.33
N GLN A 52 5.85 -9.11 -1.47
CA GLN A 52 6.07 -8.37 -2.71
C GLN A 52 5.66 -6.90 -2.60
N LEU A 53 4.49 -6.62 -2.02
CA LEU A 53 3.99 -5.26 -1.81
C LEU A 53 4.92 -4.47 -0.89
N ASN A 54 5.33 -5.05 0.24
CA ASN A 54 6.25 -4.38 1.17
C ASN A 54 7.63 -4.15 0.54
N ALA A 55 8.10 -5.04 -0.34
CA ALA A 55 9.34 -4.81 -1.07
C ALA A 55 9.23 -3.61 -2.02
N LEU A 56 8.10 -3.44 -2.72
CA LEU A 56 7.85 -2.27 -3.56
C LEU A 56 7.75 -0.99 -2.73
N LEU A 57 6.99 -1.00 -1.63
CA LEU A 57 6.88 0.16 -0.73
C LEU A 57 8.25 0.59 -0.20
N ALA A 58 9.08 -0.36 0.25
CA ALA A 58 10.41 -0.08 0.77
C ALA A 58 11.39 0.47 -0.28
N THR A 59 11.26 0.07 -1.55
CA THR A 59 12.24 0.39 -2.60
C THR A 59 11.84 1.55 -3.50
N CYS A 60 10.54 1.82 -3.65
CA CYS A 60 10.04 2.91 -4.48
C CYS A 60 8.87 3.70 -3.88
N GLY A 61 8.39 3.36 -2.68
CA GLY A 61 7.22 4.03 -2.07
C GLY A 61 7.41 5.52 -1.76
N LEU A 62 8.66 5.95 -1.59
CA LEU A 62 9.05 7.35 -1.42
C LEU A 62 9.83 7.91 -2.62
N TYR A 63 9.73 7.27 -3.79
CA TYR A 63 10.45 7.65 -5.00
C TYR A 63 11.96 7.77 -4.73
N ASP A 64 12.56 8.90 -5.11
CA ASP A 64 13.98 9.21 -4.90
C ASP A 64 14.38 9.21 -3.40
N GLY A 65 13.41 9.32 -2.49
CA GLY A 65 13.61 9.28 -1.04
C GLY A 65 13.66 7.86 -0.44
N ALA A 66 13.36 6.81 -1.21
CA ALA A 66 13.24 5.45 -0.68
C ALA A 66 14.54 4.92 -0.05
N GLY A 67 15.70 5.21 -0.65
CA GLY A 67 17.00 4.77 -0.11
C GLY A 67 17.34 5.42 1.24
N GLU A 68 17.12 6.72 1.37
CA GLU A 68 17.38 7.44 2.62
C GLU A 68 16.42 7.00 3.73
N PHE A 69 15.14 6.77 3.38
CA PHE A 69 14.15 6.28 4.33
C PHE A 69 14.46 4.85 4.81
N ALA A 70 14.86 3.97 3.89
CA ALA A 70 15.29 2.62 4.24
C ALA A 70 16.50 2.64 5.20
N TYR A 71 17.46 3.57 5.00
CA TYR A 71 18.61 3.71 5.87
C TYR A 71 18.26 4.28 7.26
N ARG A 72 17.44 5.34 7.33
CA ARG A 72 17.15 6.04 8.60
C ARG A 72 16.01 5.45 9.40
N VAL A 73 14.98 4.93 8.74
CA VAL A 73 13.72 4.47 9.37
C VAL A 73 13.60 2.94 9.31
N GLY A 74 14.00 2.32 8.20
CA GLY A 74 14.07 0.85 8.10
C GLY A 74 12.71 0.15 8.02
N MET A 75 11.65 0.87 7.66
CA MET A 75 10.31 0.33 7.44
C MET A 75 9.85 0.62 6.01
N PRO A 76 9.07 -0.28 5.38
CA PRO A 76 8.35 0.02 4.14
C PRO A 76 7.35 1.15 4.30
#